data_AF-A0A077ZKL0-F1
#
_entry.id   AF-A0A077ZKL0-F1
#
_cell.length_a   1.000
_cell.length_b   1.000
_cell.length_c   1.000
_cell.angle_alpha   90.00
_cell.angle_beta   90.00
_cell.angle_gamma   90.00
#
_symmetry.space_group_name_H-M   'P 1'
#
loop_
_entity.id
_entity.type
_entity.pdbx_description
1 polymer ?
#
loop_
_entity_poly.entity_id
_entity_poly.type
_entity_poly.pdbx_seq_one_letter_code
_entity_poly.pdbx_strand_id
1 'polypeptide(L)'
;MQTVFITFYMVFAPIFGYLGDRYSRKIIMICGVLMWSAAVLLSTFVPSRQFMVFLFLRGVVGIGEASYSTVSVTILGDLFTKSRRSQMLMVFFFAVPLGSGLGFIVGSMVTKVAAGQWQWGVRVTPPLGLLCIGLILLAMEEPKRGSAEQSNIAEITTFVDDIHYLIHVRSYFWTTLAFTCVAFTVGSLSWWTPNFIIYSQRSIGIVPDNAHINTVFGAITALSGFVGVAVGCGWSQLWRRSNPRADPLVCAIGLFIAVPFLFVAICIPHLCLAAVWSIIVPHRRSTANAFQMLTSHLLGDAISPYIIGQFSDYLRGQDQSEKGHYESLQYALFVTPFAAILGAFFFCCCAWCIESDRAKMAAESLGAEV
;
A
#
# COMPACT_ATOMS: atom_id res chain seq x y z
N MET A 1 -11.99 13.42 -9.08
CA MET A 1 -10.87 14.11 -8.41
C MET A 1 -9.53 13.49 -8.79
N GLN A 2 -9.26 12.23 -8.42
CA GLN A 2 -7.97 11.57 -8.68
C GLN A 2 -7.58 11.56 -10.16
N THR A 3 -8.52 11.32 -11.07
CA THR A 3 -8.27 11.37 -12.52
C THR A 3 -7.68 12.70 -12.97
N VAL A 4 -8.23 13.83 -12.52
CA VAL A 4 -7.75 15.17 -12.92
C VAL A 4 -6.35 15.44 -12.38
N PHE A 5 -6.10 15.05 -11.12
CA PHE A 5 -4.76 15.08 -10.53
C PHE A 5 -3.76 14.29 -11.39
N ILE A 6 -4.08 13.04 -11.76
CA ILE A 6 -3.22 12.18 -12.58
C ILE A 6 -3.02 12.77 -13.98
N THR A 7 -4.06 13.31 -14.61
CA THR A 7 -3.94 13.93 -15.94
C THR A 7 -2.94 15.08 -15.94
N PHE A 8 -3.02 15.99 -14.95
CA PHE A 8 -2.07 17.09 -14.82
C PHE A 8 -0.67 16.56 -14.54
N TYR A 9 -0.53 15.60 -13.61
CA TYR A 9 0.74 14.94 -13.33
C TYR A 9 1.37 14.34 -14.60
N MET A 10 0.61 13.62 -15.41
CA MET A 10 1.09 12.98 -16.65
C MET A 10 1.57 13.96 -17.71
N VAL A 11 0.87 15.09 -17.87
CA VAL A 11 1.25 16.13 -18.85
C VAL A 11 2.48 16.89 -18.39
N PHE A 12 2.58 17.21 -17.10
CA PHE A 12 3.67 18.03 -16.57
C PHE A 12 4.92 17.24 -16.19
N ALA A 13 4.84 15.92 -15.96
CA ALA A 13 6.00 15.11 -15.63
C ALA A 13 7.10 15.14 -16.72
N PRO A 14 6.81 14.96 -18.03
CA PRO A 14 7.82 15.11 -19.08
C PRO A 14 8.39 16.53 -19.15
N ILE A 15 7.57 17.56 -18.90
CA ILE A 15 8.00 18.96 -18.89
C ILE A 15 8.99 19.19 -17.74
N PHE A 16 8.68 18.73 -16.54
CA PHE A 16 9.60 18.84 -15.40
C PHE A 16 10.84 17.96 -15.54
N GLY A 17 10.76 16.82 -16.23
CA GLY A 17 11.94 16.05 -16.62
C GLY A 17 12.88 16.90 -17.49
N TYR A 18 12.36 17.45 -18.58
CA TYR A 18 13.12 18.36 -19.45
C TYR A 18 13.71 19.56 -18.71
N LEU A 19 12.93 20.17 -17.80
CA LEU A 19 13.38 21.28 -16.97
C LEU A 19 14.44 20.85 -15.96
N GLY A 20 14.32 19.67 -15.35
CA GLY A 20 15.28 19.13 -14.37
C GLY A 20 16.66 18.88 -14.98
N ASP A 21 16.70 18.52 -16.25
CA ASP A 21 17.94 18.27 -16.99
C ASP A 21 18.68 19.57 -17.36
N ARG A 22 17.98 20.72 -17.36
CA ARG A 22 18.52 22.00 -17.85
C ARG A 22 18.62 23.08 -16.78
N TYR A 23 17.67 23.15 -15.86
CA TYR A 23 17.58 24.13 -14.78
C TYR A 23 17.88 23.53 -13.41
N SER A 24 18.05 24.40 -12.40
CA SER A 24 18.30 23.99 -11.02
C SER A 24 17.15 23.13 -10.49
N ARG A 25 17.47 21.87 -10.15
CA ARG A 25 16.53 20.92 -9.57
C ARG A 25 16.07 21.37 -8.20
N LYS A 26 16.94 22.06 -7.43
CA LYS A 26 16.59 22.66 -6.14
C LYS A 26 15.44 23.65 -6.28
N ILE A 27 15.53 24.58 -7.23
CA ILE A 27 14.48 25.59 -7.46
C ILE A 27 13.18 24.93 -7.94
N ILE A 28 13.27 23.95 -8.85
CA ILE A 28 12.10 23.23 -9.35
C ILE A 28 11.32 22.57 -8.20
N MET A 29 12.01 21.89 -7.28
CA MET A 29 11.35 21.28 -6.11
C MET A 29 10.72 22.31 -5.19
N ILE A 30 11.41 23.42 -4.89
CA ILE A 30 10.87 24.46 -4.00
C ILE A 30 9.57 25.04 -4.57
N CYS A 31 9.59 25.47 -5.84
CA CYS A 31 8.41 26.01 -6.51
C CYS A 31 7.27 24.98 -6.58
N GLY A 32 7.63 23.72 -6.84
CA GLY A 32 6.74 22.57 -6.86
C GLY A 32 5.99 22.33 -5.58
N VAL A 33 6.73 22.17 -4.48
CA VAL A 33 6.18 21.91 -3.13
C VAL A 33 5.38 23.12 -2.64
N LEU A 34 5.81 24.34 -2.97
CA LEU A 34 5.07 25.56 -2.64
C LEU A 34 3.71 25.58 -3.35
N MET A 35 3.71 25.33 -4.65
CA MET A 35 2.50 25.27 -5.47
C MET A 35 1.57 24.15 -5.01
N TRP A 36 2.10 22.96 -4.71
CA TRP A 36 1.34 21.85 -4.14
C TRP A 36 0.66 22.29 -2.82
N SER A 37 1.43 22.81 -1.87
CA SER A 37 0.94 23.21 -0.56
C SER A 37 -0.14 24.30 -0.66
N ALA A 38 0.08 25.29 -1.52
CA ALA A 38 -0.89 26.36 -1.78
C ALA A 38 -2.18 25.81 -2.43
N ALA A 39 -2.06 24.96 -3.44
CA ALA A 39 -3.21 24.37 -4.12
C ALA A 39 -4.06 23.50 -3.19
N VAL A 40 -3.41 22.72 -2.32
CA VAL A 40 -4.10 21.94 -1.28
C VAL A 40 -4.85 22.86 -0.33
N LEU A 41 -4.18 23.88 0.22
CA LEU A 41 -4.79 24.81 1.17
C LEU A 41 -5.98 25.54 0.55
N LEU A 42 -5.80 26.12 -0.64
CA LEU A 42 -6.84 26.82 -1.39
C LEU A 42 -8.03 25.90 -1.71
N SER A 43 -7.78 24.64 -2.04
CA SER A 43 -8.85 23.66 -2.32
C SER A 43 -9.78 23.45 -1.12
N THR A 44 -9.31 23.68 0.11
CA THR A 44 -10.12 23.51 1.33
C THR A 44 -11.03 24.69 1.64
N PHE A 45 -10.91 25.79 0.92
CA PHE A 45 -11.76 26.98 1.06
C PHE A 45 -12.75 27.14 -0.10
N VAL A 46 -12.69 26.28 -1.12
CA VAL A 46 -13.59 26.36 -2.27
C VAL A 46 -15.03 26.01 -1.85
N PRO A 47 -16.03 26.88 -2.09
CA PRO A 47 -17.42 26.59 -1.82
C PRO A 47 -17.97 25.46 -2.70
N SER A 48 -18.94 24.70 -2.21
CA SER A 48 -19.56 23.57 -2.94
C SER A 48 -20.16 23.94 -4.30
N ARG A 49 -20.53 25.21 -4.51
CA ARG A 49 -21.05 25.73 -5.79
C ARG A 49 -19.97 25.83 -6.89
N GLN A 50 -18.69 25.87 -6.53
CA GLN A 50 -17.57 26.06 -7.44
C GLN A 50 -16.75 24.78 -7.60
N PHE A 51 -17.42 23.67 -7.90
CA PHE A 51 -16.76 22.37 -8.05
C PHE A 51 -15.63 22.38 -9.11
N MET A 52 -15.76 23.15 -10.19
CA MET A 52 -14.73 23.25 -11.22
C MET A 52 -13.44 23.91 -10.72
N VAL A 53 -13.54 24.93 -9.85
CA VAL A 53 -12.37 25.56 -9.22
C VAL A 53 -11.67 24.56 -8.29
N PHE A 54 -12.46 23.82 -7.50
CA PHE A 54 -11.93 22.76 -6.65
C PHE A 54 -11.24 21.67 -7.46
N LEU A 55 -11.85 21.23 -8.56
CA LEU A 55 -11.30 20.22 -9.45
C LEU A 55 -10.01 20.69 -10.14
N PHE A 56 -9.96 21.94 -10.58
CA PHE A 56 -8.76 22.56 -11.14
C PHE A 56 -7.62 22.61 -10.11
N LEU A 57 -7.89 23.05 -8.88
CA LEU A 57 -6.88 23.07 -7.81
C LEU A 57 -6.37 21.65 -7.50
N ARG A 58 -7.22 20.62 -7.56
CA ARG A 58 -6.78 19.22 -7.46
C ARG A 58 -5.89 18.79 -8.63
N GLY A 59 -6.09 19.34 -9.82
CA GLY A 59 -5.17 19.21 -10.95
C GLY A 59 -3.82 19.89 -10.68
N VAL A 60 -3.82 21.12 -10.17
CA VAL A 60 -2.59 21.87 -9.83
C VAL A 60 -1.71 21.13 -8.81
N VAL A 61 -2.33 20.39 -7.88
CA VAL A 61 -1.58 19.49 -6.98
C VAL A 61 -0.74 18.47 -7.76
N GLY A 62 -1.26 17.93 -8.87
CA GLY A 62 -0.51 17.02 -9.75
C GLY A 62 0.71 17.64 -10.41
N ILE A 63 0.66 18.95 -10.71
CA ILE A 63 1.80 19.71 -11.23
C ILE A 63 2.91 19.77 -10.18
N GLY A 64 2.54 20.09 -8.94
CA GLY A 64 3.47 20.15 -7.82
C GLY A 64 4.11 18.79 -7.52
N GLU A 65 3.34 17.70 -7.54
CA GLU A 65 3.88 16.35 -7.34
C GLU A 65 4.83 15.94 -8.49
N ALA A 66 4.52 16.28 -9.74
CA ALA A 66 5.37 15.99 -10.90
C ALA A 66 6.75 16.66 -10.80
N SER A 67 6.79 17.93 -10.38
CA SER A 67 8.05 18.68 -10.25
C SER A 67 9.03 18.07 -9.26
N TYR A 68 8.56 17.56 -8.11
CA TYR A 68 9.40 16.90 -7.13
C TYR A 68 9.73 15.46 -7.53
N SER A 69 8.76 14.69 -8.00
CA SER A 69 8.92 13.26 -8.28
C SER A 69 9.92 12.99 -9.41
N THR A 70 10.02 13.91 -10.37
CA THR A 70 10.93 13.78 -11.53
C THR A 70 12.38 14.10 -11.18
N VAL A 71 12.64 15.01 -10.24
CA VAL A 71 14.00 15.52 -9.98
C VAL A 71 14.62 15.03 -8.67
N SER A 72 13.81 14.63 -7.69
CA SER A 72 14.30 14.21 -6.36
C SER A 72 15.19 12.97 -6.43
N VAL A 73 14.76 11.94 -7.18
CA VAL A 73 15.54 10.71 -7.37
C VAL A 73 16.81 10.92 -8.19
N THR A 74 16.84 11.94 -9.07
CA THR A 74 18.04 12.24 -9.89
C THR A 74 19.11 12.93 -9.06
N ILE A 75 18.74 13.81 -8.12
CA ILE A 75 19.67 14.37 -7.12
C ILE A 75 20.30 13.25 -6.29
N LEU A 76 19.51 12.29 -5.82
CA LEU A 76 20.05 11.13 -5.07
C LEU A 76 20.99 10.29 -5.93
N GLY A 77 20.70 10.15 -7.22
CA GLY A 77 21.58 9.50 -8.18
C GLY A 77 22.94 10.20 -8.33
N ASP A 78 22.95 11.53 -8.30
CA ASP A 78 24.16 12.34 -8.44
C ASP A 78 24.98 12.46 -7.14
N LEU A 79 24.37 12.29 -5.97
CA LEU A 79 25.04 12.33 -4.67
C LEU A 79 25.66 10.98 -4.27
N PHE A 80 25.04 9.87 -4.66
CA PHE A 80 25.39 8.55 -4.15
C PHE A 80 25.67 7.55 -5.27
N THR A 81 26.73 6.76 -5.12
CA THR A 81 27.12 5.73 -6.07
C THR A 81 26.91 4.31 -5.52
N LYS A 82 26.82 3.33 -6.43
CA LYS A 82 26.84 1.89 -6.14
C LYS A 82 25.85 1.50 -5.01
N SER A 83 26.33 0.81 -3.98
CA SER A 83 25.49 0.31 -2.88
C SER A 83 24.90 1.42 -2.02
N ARG A 84 25.60 2.56 -1.87
CA ARG A 84 25.07 3.71 -1.10
C ARG A 84 23.87 4.32 -1.81
N ARG A 85 23.87 4.35 -3.15
CA ARG A 85 22.70 4.77 -3.95
C ARG A 85 21.49 3.90 -3.64
N SER A 86 21.65 2.57 -3.66
CA SER A 86 20.56 1.64 -3.33
C SER A 86 20.03 1.85 -1.91
N GLN A 87 20.90 2.11 -0.93
CA GLN A 87 20.50 2.36 0.46
C GLN A 87 19.74 3.68 0.61
N MET A 88 20.18 4.76 -0.04
CA MET A 88 19.49 6.05 0.04
C MET A 88 18.17 6.02 -0.74
N LEU A 89 18.11 5.32 -1.87
CA LEU A 89 16.86 5.05 -2.58
C LEU A 89 15.89 4.22 -1.73
N MET A 90 16.38 3.26 -0.94
CA MET A 90 15.55 2.51 0.01
C MET A 90 14.89 3.44 1.03
N VAL A 91 15.66 4.34 1.64
CA VAL A 91 15.14 5.33 2.61
C VAL A 91 14.13 6.25 1.93
N PHE A 92 14.44 6.72 0.73
CA PHE A 92 13.57 7.59 -0.06
C PHE A 92 12.24 6.91 -0.42
N PHE A 93 12.28 5.72 -1.02
CA PHE A 93 11.08 5.01 -1.44
C PHE A 93 10.27 4.43 -0.28
N PHE A 94 10.89 4.18 0.88
CA PHE A 94 10.15 3.85 2.09
C PHE A 94 9.25 5.00 2.58
N ALA A 95 9.64 6.26 2.33
CA ALA A 95 8.82 7.41 2.71
C ALA A 95 7.45 7.43 2.00
N VAL A 96 7.33 6.81 0.82
CA VAL A 96 6.08 6.75 0.04
C VAL A 96 4.97 5.94 0.75
N PRO A 97 5.15 4.65 1.09
CA PRO A 97 4.14 3.88 1.83
C PRO A 97 3.97 4.38 3.26
N LEU A 98 5.04 4.85 3.92
CA LEU A 98 4.91 5.44 5.26
C LEU A 98 4.03 6.68 5.23
N GLY A 99 4.31 7.61 4.31
CA GLY A 99 3.51 8.82 4.11
C GLY A 99 2.08 8.51 3.70
N SER A 100 1.87 7.50 2.85
CA SER A 100 0.53 7.03 2.46
C SER A 100 -0.25 6.49 3.67
N GLY A 101 0.38 5.63 4.47
CA GLY A 101 -0.22 5.07 5.69
C GLY A 101 -0.56 6.15 6.71
N LEU A 102 0.37 7.08 6.97
CA LEU A 102 0.12 8.25 7.82
C LEU A 102 -0.99 9.13 7.25
N GLY A 103 -1.09 9.27 5.93
CA GLY A 103 -2.17 9.99 5.27
C GLY A 103 -3.55 9.41 5.56
N PHE A 104 -3.70 8.07 5.47
CA PHE A 104 -4.95 7.39 5.83
C PHE A 104 -5.28 7.56 7.33
N ILE A 105 -4.28 7.44 8.21
CA ILE A 105 -4.48 7.51 9.66
C ILE A 105 -4.80 8.95 10.10
N VAL A 106 -3.92 9.91 9.80
CA VAL A 106 -4.06 11.32 10.23
C VAL A 106 -5.28 11.94 9.56
N GLY A 107 -5.48 11.71 8.27
CA GLY A 107 -6.63 12.25 7.54
C GLY A 107 -7.97 11.77 8.12
N SER A 108 -8.08 10.49 8.47
CA SER A 108 -9.31 9.94 9.05
C SER A 108 -9.54 10.39 10.50
N MET A 109 -8.50 10.40 11.33
CA MET A 109 -8.59 10.80 12.74
C MET A 109 -8.91 12.28 12.89
N VAL A 110 -8.24 13.15 12.14
CA VAL A 110 -8.48 14.59 12.19
C VAL A 110 -9.88 14.92 11.67
N THR A 111 -10.35 14.26 10.61
CA THR A 111 -11.72 14.41 10.12
C THR A 111 -12.74 13.99 11.17
N LYS A 112 -12.48 12.90 11.92
CA LYS A 112 -13.36 12.43 13.00
C LYS A 112 -13.45 13.43 14.16
N VAL A 113 -12.31 13.98 14.59
CA VAL A 113 -12.26 15.00 15.66
C VAL A 113 -12.90 16.31 15.21
N ALA A 114 -12.73 16.70 13.96
CA ALA A 114 -13.32 17.91 13.37
C ALA A 114 -14.80 17.74 12.97
N ALA A 115 -15.56 16.92 13.69
CA ALA A 115 -17.00 16.68 13.46
C ALA A 115 -17.35 16.27 12.01
N GLY A 116 -16.47 15.51 11.34
CA GLY A 116 -16.68 15.04 9.97
C GLY A 116 -16.25 16.03 8.88
N GLN A 117 -15.64 17.16 9.25
CA GLN A 117 -15.11 18.14 8.28
C GLN A 117 -13.79 17.65 7.65
N TRP A 118 -13.89 17.00 6.50
CA TRP A 118 -12.75 16.47 5.74
C TRP A 118 -11.67 17.52 5.41
N GLN A 119 -12.05 18.81 5.36
CA GLN A 119 -11.13 19.92 5.08
C GLN A 119 -10.00 19.94 6.10
N TRP A 120 -10.28 19.70 7.39
CA TRP A 120 -9.26 19.70 8.44
C TRP A 120 -8.28 18.53 8.30
N GLY A 121 -8.75 17.36 7.86
CA GLY A 121 -7.86 16.23 7.57
C GLY A 121 -6.82 16.54 6.49
N VAL A 122 -7.18 17.39 5.52
CA VAL A 122 -6.29 17.81 4.44
C VAL A 122 -5.44 19.04 4.83
N ARG A 123 -5.96 19.96 5.65
CA ARG A 123 -5.25 21.17 6.10
C ARG A 123 -4.02 20.92 6.97
N VAL A 124 -3.81 19.69 7.44
CA VAL A 124 -2.59 19.29 8.15
C VAL A 124 -1.38 19.22 7.20
N THR A 125 -1.58 19.03 5.90
CA THR A 125 -0.48 18.81 4.96
C THR A 125 0.27 20.08 4.51
N PRO A 126 -0.36 21.25 4.27
CA PRO A 126 0.37 22.44 3.85
C PRO A 126 1.45 22.92 4.82
N PRO A 127 1.24 22.93 6.16
CA PRO A 127 2.32 23.24 7.11
C PRO A 127 3.52 22.28 7.00
N LEU A 128 3.28 20.98 6.76
CA LEU A 128 4.34 20.01 6.54
C LEU A 128 5.09 20.29 5.22
N GLY A 129 4.38 20.69 4.17
CA GLY A 129 4.99 21.11 2.92
C GLY A 129 5.88 22.35 3.08
N LEU A 130 5.45 23.35 3.86
CA LEU A 130 6.28 24.52 4.19
C LEU A 130 7.51 24.14 5.02
N LEU A 131 7.38 23.21 5.97
CA LEU A 131 8.51 22.66 6.71
C LEU A 131 9.52 22.00 5.76
N CYS A 132 9.06 21.20 4.80
CA CYS A 132 9.91 20.59 3.78
C CYS A 132 10.65 21.64 2.94
N ILE A 133 10.00 22.74 2.56
CA ILE A 133 10.65 23.85 1.85
C ILE A 133 11.76 24.47 2.70
N GLY A 134 11.50 24.71 3.99
CA GLY A 134 12.51 25.20 4.93
C GLY A 134 13.73 24.27 5.01
N LEU A 135 13.50 22.97 5.10
CA LEU A 135 14.57 21.96 5.10
C LEU A 135 15.34 21.93 3.78
N ILE A 136 14.65 22.05 2.63
CA ILE A 136 15.30 22.10 1.32
C ILE A 136 16.17 23.36 1.19
N LEU A 137 15.70 24.52 1.67
CA LEU A 137 16.47 25.76 1.60
C LEU A 137 17.75 25.66 2.45
N LEU A 138 17.63 25.16 3.67
CA LEU A 138 18.71 25.15 4.67
C LEU A 138 19.69 23.99 4.54
N ALA A 139 19.21 22.79 4.21
CA ALA A 139 20.00 21.55 4.30
C ALA A 139 20.35 20.92 2.95
N MET A 140 19.68 21.31 1.87
CA MET A 140 19.89 20.66 0.56
C MET A 140 20.86 21.46 -0.30
N GLU A 141 22.01 20.88 -0.58
CA GLU A 141 22.97 21.37 -1.56
C GLU A 141 22.73 20.67 -2.91
N GLU A 142 22.76 21.44 -4.00
CA GLU A 142 22.55 20.88 -5.34
C GLU A 142 23.86 20.30 -5.89
N PRO A 143 23.95 18.98 -6.13
CA PRO A 143 25.12 18.38 -6.75
C PRO A 143 25.24 18.79 -8.22
N LYS A 144 26.48 18.85 -8.72
CA LYS A 144 26.73 18.90 -10.16
C LYS A 144 26.20 17.60 -10.80
N ARG A 145 25.56 17.70 -11.97
CA ARG A 145 24.99 16.53 -12.65
C ARG A 145 26.08 15.53 -13.02
N GLY A 146 25.82 14.23 -12.85
CA GLY A 146 26.83 13.19 -13.10
C GLY A 146 28.04 13.25 -12.17
N SER A 147 28.02 14.05 -11.09
CA SER A 147 29.11 14.16 -10.11
C SER A 147 29.52 12.80 -9.54
N ALA A 148 28.53 11.95 -9.26
CA ALA A 148 28.72 10.58 -8.82
C ALA A 148 29.47 9.70 -9.83
N GLU A 149 29.33 9.97 -11.12
CA GLU A 149 29.80 9.12 -12.22
C GLU A 149 31.08 9.68 -12.90
N GLN A 150 31.60 10.83 -12.42
CA GLN A 150 32.75 11.53 -12.98
C GLN A 150 32.63 11.81 -14.49
N SER A 151 31.41 11.88 -15.01
CA SER A 151 31.17 12.23 -16.41
C SER A 151 31.30 13.74 -16.60
N ASN A 152 32.15 14.17 -17.53
CA ASN A 152 32.01 15.51 -18.12
C ASN A 152 30.64 15.54 -18.81
N ILE A 153 29.70 16.29 -18.27
CA ILE A 153 28.32 16.36 -18.78
C ILE A 153 28.39 16.74 -20.27
N ALA A 154 27.87 15.86 -21.13
CA ALA A 154 27.72 16.08 -22.56
C ALA A 154 26.86 17.33 -22.82
N GLU A 155 27.07 17.96 -23.97
CA GLU A 155 26.31 19.13 -24.44
C GLU A 155 24.80 18.94 -24.25
N ILE A 156 24.09 20.03 -23.94
CA ILE A 156 22.62 20.01 -23.77
C ILE A 156 21.99 19.54 -25.09
N THR A 157 21.41 18.35 -25.09
CA THR A 157 20.66 17.75 -26.20
C THR A 157 19.28 18.38 -26.36
N THR A 158 18.58 18.09 -27.45
CA THR A 158 17.18 18.51 -27.60
C THR A 158 16.22 17.48 -27.00
N PHE A 159 15.01 17.90 -26.61
CA PHE A 159 14.01 16.98 -26.06
C PHE A 159 13.67 15.83 -27.03
N VAL A 160 13.69 16.10 -28.34
CA VAL A 160 13.42 15.07 -29.37
C VAL A 160 14.54 14.04 -29.39
N ASP A 161 15.80 14.47 -29.27
CA ASP A 161 16.95 13.55 -29.19
C ASP A 161 16.86 12.68 -27.93
N ASP A 162 16.47 13.28 -26.80
CA ASP A 162 16.30 12.56 -25.52
C ASP A 162 15.22 11.47 -25.64
N ILE A 163 14.06 11.79 -26.20
CA ILE A 163 12.97 10.83 -26.42
C ILE A 163 13.39 9.75 -27.43
N HIS A 164 14.03 10.14 -28.52
CA HIS A 164 14.52 9.20 -29.53
C HIS A 164 15.52 8.21 -28.91
N TYR A 165 16.45 8.71 -28.09
CA TYR A 165 17.39 7.87 -27.35
C TYR A 165 16.66 6.88 -26.41
N LEU A 166 15.75 7.38 -25.57
CA LEU A 166 15.03 6.55 -24.60
C LEU A 166 14.23 5.41 -25.23
N ILE A 167 13.56 5.67 -26.36
CA ILE A 167 12.78 4.65 -27.09
C ILE A 167 13.68 3.49 -27.57
N HIS A 168 14.94 3.78 -27.91
CA HIS A 168 15.89 2.77 -28.40
C HIS A 168 16.56 1.98 -27.27
N VAL A 169 16.52 2.44 -26.02
CA VAL A 169 17.06 1.72 -24.88
C VAL A 169 16.10 0.58 -24.49
N ARG A 170 16.39 -0.64 -24.96
CA ARG A 170 15.55 -1.83 -24.72
C ARG A 170 15.25 -2.10 -23.24
N SER A 171 16.24 -1.95 -22.37
CA SER A 171 16.06 -2.15 -20.93
C SER A 171 15.05 -1.15 -20.37
N TYR A 172 15.16 0.13 -20.74
CA TYR A 172 14.24 1.19 -20.36
C TYR A 172 12.81 0.87 -20.81
N PHE A 173 12.62 0.45 -22.06
CA PHE A 173 11.31 0.06 -22.59
C PHE A 173 10.64 -1.03 -21.72
N TRP A 174 11.34 -2.14 -21.47
CA TRP A 174 10.79 -3.27 -20.69
C TRP A 174 10.57 -2.91 -19.22
N THR A 175 11.49 -2.16 -18.60
CA THR A 175 11.32 -1.73 -17.20
C THR A 175 10.18 -0.73 -17.04
N THR A 176 9.98 0.15 -18.01
CA THR A 176 8.87 1.11 -18.01
C THR A 176 7.54 0.36 -18.09
N LEU A 177 7.40 -0.59 -19.01
CA LEU A 177 6.20 -1.41 -19.12
C LEU A 177 5.92 -2.20 -17.83
N ALA A 178 6.95 -2.84 -17.26
CA ALA A 178 6.83 -3.57 -16.00
C ALA A 178 6.41 -2.65 -14.85
N PHE A 179 7.04 -1.48 -14.70
CA PHE A 179 6.70 -0.50 -13.67
C PHE A 179 5.29 0.06 -13.86
N THR A 180 4.83 0.24 -15.10
CA THR A 180 3.43 0.60 -15.39
C THR A 180 2.46 -0.46 -14.87
N CYS A 181 2.75 -1.75 -15.07
CA CYS A 181 1.93 -2.82 -14.50
C CYS A 181 1.92 -2.78 -12.96
N VAL A 182 3.08 -2.58 -12.33
CA VAL A 182 3.17 -2.44 -10.86
C VAL A 182 2.35 -1.24 -10.36
N ALA A 183 2.52 -0.07 -10.99
CA ALA A 183 1.80 1.15 -10.62
C ALA A 183 0.29 0.98 -10.80
N PHE A 184 -0.15 0.29 -11.86
CA PHE A 184 -1.56 -0.04 -12.08
C PHE A 184 -2.11 -0.91 -10.94
N THR A 185 -1.41 -1.98 -10.57
CA THR A 185 -1.83 -2.90 -9.50
C THR A 185 -1.85 -2.20 -8.14
N VAL A 186 -0.75 -1.54 -7.77
CA VAL A 186 -0.62 -0.87 -6.47
C VAL A 186 -1.59 0.31 -6.37
N GLY A 187 -1.72 1.13 -7.42
CA GLY A 187 -2.66 2.25 -7.45
C GLY A 187 -4.11 1.81 -7.32
N SER A 188 -4.50 0.74 -8.04
CA SER A 188 -5.86 0.18 -7.95
C SER A 188 -6.16 -0.36 -6.55
N LEU A 189 -5.25 -1.15 -5.99
CA LEU A 189 -5.42 -1.73 -4.65
C LEU A 189 -5.47 -0.64 -3.58
N SER A 190 -4.56 0.35 -3.64
CA SER A 190 -4.49 1.42 -2.65
C SER A 190 -5.77 2.25 -2.61
N TRP A 191 -6.43 2.43 -3.76
CA TRP A 191 -7.66 3.23 -3.84
C TRP A 191 -8.92 2.44 -3.49
N TRP A 192 -9.04 1.19 -3.97
CA TRP A 192 -10.29 0.44 -3.86
C TRP A 192 -10.37 -0.49 -2.65
N THR A 193 -9.25 -0.89 -2.04
CA THR A 193 -9.27 -1.88 -0.94
C THR A 193 -10.06 -1.41 0.29
N PRO A 194 -9.93 -0.17 0.79
CA PRO A 194 -10.76 0.29 1.92
C PRO A 194 -12.25 0.27 1.58
N ASN A 195 -12.61 0.70 0.38
CA ASN A 195 -13.99 0.68 -0.10
C ASN A 195 -14.52 -0.76 -0.24
N PHE A 196 -13.71 -1.68 -0.76
CA PHE A 196 -14.05 -3.09 -0.84
C PHE A 196 -14.40 -3.66 0.54
N ILE A 197 -13.60 -3.35 1.57
CA ILE A 197 -13.87 -3.78 2.96
C ILE A 197 -15.16 -3.13 3.48
N ILE A 198 -15.35 -1.82 3.30
CA ILE A 198 -16.56 -1.09 3.71
C ILE A 198 -17.81 -1.71 3.07
N TYR A 199 -17.78 -1.98 1.76
CA TYR A 199 -18.91 -2.58 1.06
C TYR A 199 -19.13 -4.04 1.45
N SER A 200 -18.07 -4.79 1.73
CA SER A 200 -18.21 -6.17 2.24
C SER A 200 -18.94 -6.20 3.57
N GLN A 201 -18.63 -5.30 4.51
CA GLN A 201 -19.33 -5.18 5.79
C GLN A 201 -20.79 -4.74 5.63
N ARG A 202 -21.05 -3.77 4.74
CA ARG A 202 -22.43 -3.34 4.44
C ARG A 202 -23.27 -4.46 3.83
N SER A 203 -22.67 -5.28 2.98
CA SER A 203 -23.36 -6.41 2.34
C SER A 203 -23.90 -7.41 3.36
N ILE A 204 -23.29 -7.46 4.56
CA ILE A 204 -23.71 -8.33 5.67
C ILE A 204 -24.48 -7.64 6.78
N GLY A 205 -24.92 -6.40 6.57
CA GLY A 205 -25.66 -5.62 7.56
C GLY A 205 -24.81 -5.09 8.72
N ILE A 206 -23.48 -5.21 8.66
CA ILE A 206 -22.58 -4.56 9.61
C ILE A 206 -22.44 -3.09 9.23
N VAL A 207 -22.60 -2.19 10.22
CA VAL A 207 -22.31 -0.77 10.05
C VAL A 207 -20.78 -0.58 10.06
N PRO A 208 -20.15 -0.19 8.94
CA PRO A 208 -18.70 -0.07 8.90
C PRO A 208 -18.22 1.18 9.62
N ASP A 209 -17.19 1.04 10.46
CA ASP A 209 -16.39 2.19 10.92
C ASP A 209 -15.32 2.51 9.88
N ASN A 210 -15.63 3.45 8.98
CA ASN A 210 -14.72 3.89 7.92
C ASN A 210 -13.38 4.40 8.47
N ALA A 211 -13.37 5.05 9.65
CA ALA A 211 -12.15 5.58 10.24
C ALA A 211 -11.26 4.44 10.74
N HIS A 212 -11.85 3.44 11.41
CA HIS A 212 -11.13 2.24 11.84
C HIS A 212 -10.55 1.47 10.64
N ILE A 213 -11.35 1.23 9.59
CA ILE A 213 -10.90 0.53 8.37
C ILE A 213 -9.72 1.27 7.72
N ASN A 214 -9.82 2.58 7.54
CA ASN A 214 -8.73 3.38 6.96
C ASN A 214 -7.48 3.38 7.86
N THR A 215 -7.65 3.38 9.19
CA THR A 215 -6.53 3.34 10.14
C THR A 215 -5.79 2.00 10.06
N VAL A 216 -6.52 0.89 10.07
CA VAL A 216 -5.95 -0.46 9.93
C VAL A 216 -5.29 -0.62 8.57
N PHE A 217 -5.97 -0.20 7.49
CA PHE A 217 -5.41 -0.24 6.14
C PHE A 217 -4.14 0.63 6.02
N GLY A 218 -4.14 1.82 6.62
CA GLY A 218 -2.97 2.71 6.67
C GLY A 218 -1.78 2.08 7.41
N ALA A 219 -2.04 1.42 8.55
CA ALA A 219 -1.01 0.70 9.31
C ALA A 219 -0.42 -0.49 8.52
N ILE A 220 -1.29 -1.30 7.90
CA ILE A 220 -0.86 -2.41 7.03
C ILE A 220 -0.05 -1.88 5.84
N THR A 221 -0.50 -0.80 5.19
CA THR A 221 0.20 -0.18 4.06
C THR A 221 1.60 0.30 4.45
N ALA A 222 1.74 0.97 5.60
CA ALA A 222 3.02 1.43 6.10
C ALA A 222 3.96 0.26 6.44
N LEU A 223 3.47 -0.74 7.17
CA LEU A 223 4.26 -1.89 7.59
C LEU A 223 4.67 -2.78 6.41
N SER A 224 3.73 -3.10 5.52
CA SER A 224 4.00 -3.89 4.31
C SER A 224 4.92 -3.14 3.35
N GLY A 225 4.81 -1.81 3.25
CA GLY A 225 5.74 -0.99 2.49
C GLY A 225 7.15 -1.01 3.07
N PHE A 226 7.30 -0.89 4.40
CA PHE A 226 8.60 -1.03 5.06
C PHE A 226 9.23 -2.40 4.79
N VAL A 227 8.49 -3.47 5.10
CA VAL A 227 8.97 -4.85 4.94
C VAL A 227 9.29 -5.13 3.48
N GLY A 228 8.42 -4.72 2.54
CA GLY A 228 8.61 -4.92 1.11
C GLY A 228 9.85 -4.19 0.57
N VAL A 229 10.06 -2.92 0.95
CA VAL A 229 11.23 -2.14 0.54
C VAL A 229 12.51 -2.69 1.16
N ALA A 230 12.49 -3.05 2.45
CA ALA A 230 13.65 -3.60 3.14
C ALA A 230 14.06 -4.98 2.60
N VAL A 231 13.10 -5.90 2.46
CA VAL A 231 13.32 -7.24 1.92
C VAL A 231 13.75 -7.15 0.45
N GLY A 232 13.06 -6.36 -0.37
CA GLY A 232 13.39 -6.20 -1.79
C GLY A 232 14.77 -5.59 -2.02
N CYS A 233 15.11 -4.52 -1.29
CA CYS A 233 16.42 -3.89 -1.40
C CYS A 233 17.54 -4.78 -0.85
N GLY A 234 17.35 -5.39 0.32
CA GLY A 234 18.32 -6.31 0.92
C GLY A 234 18.58 -7.53 0.04
N TRP A 235 17.51 -8.16 -0.48
CA TRP A 235 17.63 -9.30 -1.39
C TRP A 235 18.33 -8.92 -2.69
N SER A 236 17.96 -7.79 -3.29
CA SER A 236 18.64 -7.32 -4.51
C SER A 236 20.12 -7.04 -4.25
N GLN A 237 20.48 -6.37 -3.15
CA GLN A 237 21.88 -6.08 -2.83
C GLN A 237 22.73 -7.34 -2.65
N LEU A 238 22.19 -8.37 -1.99
CA LEU A 238 22.88 -9.64 -1.78
C LEU A 238 23.02 -10.40 -3.10
N TRP A 239 21.94 -10.51 -3.87
CA TRP A 239 21.95 -11.27 -5.13
C TRP A 239 22.74 -10.57 -6.25
N ARG A 240 22.81 -9.23 -6.23
CA ARG A 240 23.60 -8.45 -7.18
C ARG A 240 25.10 -8.76 -7.14
N ARG A 241 25.61 -9.25 -6.00
CA ARG A 241 27.02 -9.69 -5.88
C ARG A 241 27.35 -10.85 -6.82
N SER A 242 26.37 -11.73 -7.08
CA SER A 242 26.55 -12.91 -7.93
C SER A 242 25.92 -12.74 -9.32
N ASN A 243 24.81 -11.99 -9.43
CA ASN A 243 24.10 -11.78 -10.69
C ASN A 243 23.76 -10.30 -10.88
N PRO A 244 24.35 -9.60 -11.88
CA PRO A 244 24.07 -8.18 -12.12
C PRO A 244 22.62 -7.90 -12.53
N ARG A 245 21.84 -8.93 -12.89
CA ARG A 245 20.41 -8.84 -13.25
C ARG A 245 19.47 -8.93 -12.04
N ALA A 246 20.00 -8.93 -10.81
CA ALA A 246 19.21 -9.15 -9.59
C ALA A 246 18.06 -8.16 -9.41
N ASP A 247 18.26 -6.85 -9.65
CA ASP A 247 17.25 -5.82 -9.40
C ASP A 247 15.90 -6.11 -10.11
N PRO A 248 15.83 -6.28 -11.45
CA PRO A 248 14.58 -6.62 -12.11
C PRO A 248 14.06 -8.02 -11.78
N LEU A 249 14.94 -8.99 -11.49
CA LEU A 249 14.51 -10.35 -11.13
C LEU A 249 13.82 -10.39 -9.77
N VAL A 250 14.31 -9.65 -8.78
CA VAL A 250 13.67 -9.52 -7.47
C VAL A 250 12.29 -8.88 -7.61
N CYS A 251 12.16 -7.82 -8.43
CA CYS A 251 10.86 -7.22 -8.73
C CYS A 251 9.90 -8.21 -9.40
N ALA A 252 10.36 -8.99 -10.38
CA ALA A 252 9.55 -9.99 -11.07
C ALA A 252 9.09 -11.10 -10.11
N ILE A 253 9.98 -11.66 -9.31
CA ILE A 253 9.64 -12.68 -8.31
C ILE A 253 8.66 -12.12 -7.28
N GLY A 254 8.88 -10.88 -6.82
CA GLY A 254 7.96 -10.20 -5.90
C GLY A 254 6.54 -10.09 -6.47
N LEU A 255 6.40 -9.75 -7.75
CA LEU A 255 5.09 -9.72 -8.43
C LEU A 255 4.47 -11.11 -8.56
N PHE A 256 5.24 -12.13 -8.94
CA PHE A 256 4.73 -13.50 -9.03
C PHE A 256 4.26 -14.04 -7.67
N ILE A 257 4.96 -13.71 -6.59
CA ILE A 257 4.54 -14.05 -5.23
C ILE A 257 3.27 -13.29 -4.86
N ALA A 258 3.15 -12.00 -5.22
CA ALA A 258 1.97 -11.20 -4.88
C ALA A 258 0.66 -11.76 -5.49
N VAL A 259 0.69 -12.37 -6.67
CA VAL A 259 -0.50 -12.89 -7.37
C VAL A 259 -1.34 -13.87 -6.53
N PRO A 260 -0.81 -15.01 -6.02
CA PRO A 260 -1.59 -15.94 -5.22
C PRO A 260 -2.08 -15.31 -3.91
N PHE A 261 -1.27 -14.47 -3.25
CA PHE A 261 -1.71 -13.78 -2.03
C PHE A 261 -2.86 -12.81 -2.28
N LEU A 262 -2.80 -12.04 -3.39
CA LEU A 262 -3.89 -11.15 -3.79
C LEU A 262 -5.16 -11.94 -4.15
N PHE A 263 -5.02 -13.05 -4.88
CA PHE A 263 -6.14 -13.91 -5.22
C PHE A 263 -6.84 -14.45 -3.97
N VAL A 264 -6.05 -14.99 -3.02
CA VAL A 264 -6.55 -15.48 -1.74
C VAL A 264 -7.23 -14.35 -0.93
N ALA A 265 -6.61 -13.17 -0.85
CA ALA A 265 -7.16 -12.03 -0.11
C ALA A 265 -8.52 -11.55 -0.68
N ILE A 266 -8.72 -11.63 -1.99
CA ILE A 266 -9.99 -11.26 -2.64
C ILE A 266 -11.03 -12.37 -2.47
N CYS A 267 -10.63 -13.64 -2.54
CA CYS A 267 -11.55 -14.78 -2.45
C CYS A 267 -12.02 -15.11 -1.03
N ILE A 268 -11.19 -14.90 0.00
CA ILE A 268 -11.54 -15.25 1.40
C ILE A 268 -12.84 -14.56 1.86
N PRO A 269 -13.04 -13.23 1.69
CA PRO A 269 -14.30 -12.60 2.06
C PRO A 269 -15.48 -13.22 1.33
N HIS A 270 -15.36 -13.50 0.03
CA HIS A 270 -16.45 -14.14 -0.71
C HIS A 270 -16.75 -15.56 -0.18
N LEU A 271 -15.73 -16.36 0.14
CA LEU A 271 -15.92 -17.73 0.62
C LEU A 271 -16.53 -17.75 2.03
N CYS A 272 -16.02 -16.94 2.95
CA CYS A 272 -16.57 -16.82 4.30
C CYS A 272 -18.01 -16.28 4.29
N LEU A 273 -18.32 -15.30 3.43
CA LEU A 273 -19.65 -14.70 3.38
C LEU A 273 -20.66 -15.59 2.64
N ALA A 274 -20.31 -16.14 1.47
CA ALA A 274 -21.22 -16.95 0.67
C ALA A 274 -21.54 -18.31 1.32
N ALA A 275 -20.56 -18.94 1.99
CA ALA A 275 -20.80 -20.21 2.68
C ALA A 275 -21.90 -20.08 3.73
N VAL A 276 -21.83 -19.05 4.58
CA VAL A 276 -22.79 -18.81 5.66
C VAL A 276 -24.17 -18.39 5.11
N TRP A 277 -24.19 -17.53 4.08
CA TRP A 277 -25.44 -16.95 3.58
C TRP A 277 -26.29 -17.91 2.75
N SER A 278 -25.65 -18.91 2.13
CA SER A 278 -26.34 -19.85 1.25
C SER A 278 -27.11 -20.95 2.00
N ILE A 279 -26.85 -21.15 3.28
CA ILE A 279 -27.44 -22.24 4.09
C ILE A 279 -28.39 -21.76 5.19
N ILE A 280 -28.40 -20.46 5.52
CA ILE A 280 -29.23 -19.91 6.60
C ILE A 280 -30.36 -19.03 6.05
N VAL A 281 -31.59 -19.37 6.46
CA VAL A 281 -32.81 -18.61 6.17
C VAL A 281 -32.69 -17.13 6.59
N PRO A 282 -33.19 -16.16 5.79
CA PRO A 282 -32.94 -14.72 6.00
C PRO A 282 -33.21 -14.21 7.42
N HIS A 283 -34.28 -14.67 8.08
CA HIS A 283 -34.69 -14.22 9.40
C HIS A 283 -33.79 -14.73 10.56
N ARG A 284 -32.93 -15.73 10.32
CA ARG A 284 -32.00 -16.30 11.32
C ARG A 284 -30.54 -15.90 11.10
N ARG A 285 -30.23 -15.17 10.02
CA ARG A 285 -28.85 -14.83 9.62
C ARG A 285 -28.08 -14.06 10.69
N SER A 286 -28.71 -13.08 11.33
CA SER A 286 -28.05 -12.27 12.37
C SER A 286 -27.67 -13.10 13.59
N THR A 287 -28.57 -13.97 14.05
CA THR A 287 -28.31 -14.89 15.17
C THR A 287 -27.19 -15.86 14.83
N ALA A 288 -27.25 -16.49 13.64
CA ALA A 288 -26.21 -17.41 13.20
C ALA A 288 -24.83 -16.73 13.13
N ASN A 289 -24.77 -15.49 12.63
CA ASN A 289 -23.52 -14.72 12.61
C ASN A 289 -23.01 -14.39 14.02
N ALA A 290 -23.90 -14.02 14.96
CA ALA A 290 -23.53 -13.79 16.35
C ALA A 290 -22.91 -15.05 16.99
N PHE A 291 -23.52 -16.22 16.77
CA PHE A 291 -22.99 -17.50 17.24
C PHE A 291 -21.68 -17.90 16.55
N GLN A 292 -21.54 -17.66 15.25
CA GLN A 292 -20.30 -17.91 14.54
C GLN A 292 -19.16 -17.02 15.05
N MET A 293 -19.41 -15.73 15.26
CA MET A 293 -18.42 -14.81 15.85
C MET A 293 -18.05 -15.24 17.27
N LEU A 294 -19.04 -15.53 18.11
CA LEU A 294 -18.81 -16.02 19.47
C LEU A 294 -17.91 -17.27 19.45
N THR A 295 -18.25 -18.25 18.62
CA THR A 295 -17.49 -19.52 18.52
C THR A 295 -16.08 -19.29 17.96
N SER A 296 -15.95 -18.46 16.92
CA SER A 296 -14.66 -18.17 16.29
C SER A 296 -13.74 -17.41 17.23
N HIS A 297 -14.27 -16.45 17.99
CA HIS A 297 -13.46 -15.71 18.96
C HIS A 297 -13.11 -16.57 20.17
N LEU A 298 -14.10 -17.30 20.71
CA LEU A 298 -13.89 -18.15 21.88
C LEU A 298 -12.87 -19.25 21.61
N LEU A 299 -12.97 -19.96 20.48
CA LEU A 299 -12.13 -21.13 20.18
C LEU A 299 -10.92 -20.81 19.30
N GLY A 300 -10.92 -19.66 18.62
CA GLY A 300 -9.84 -19.23 17.72
C GLY A 300 -8.85 -18.31 18.41
N ASP A 301 -9.06 -17.01 18.28
CA ASP A 301 -8.07 -16.00 18.68
C ASP A 301 -7.98 -15.77 20.19
N ALA A 302 -9.05 -15.99 20.97
CA ALA A 302 -8.98 -15.80 22.43
C ALA A 302 -8.17 -16.91 23.13
N ILE A 303 -8.32 -18.17 22.71
CA ILE A 303 -7.68 -19.33 23.34
C ILE A 303 -6.29 -19.63 22.74
N SER A 304 -6.08 -19.37 21.44
CA SER A 304 -4.85 -19.81 20.76
C SER A 304 -3.54 -19.29 21.36
N PRO A 305 -3.39 -18.01 21.78
CA PRO A 305 -2.13 -17.55 22.37
C PRO A 305 -1.82 -18.26 23.69
N TYR A 306 -2.85 -18.55 24.48
CA TYR A 306 -2.72 -19.26 25.75
C TYR A 306 -2.25 -20.71 25.53
N ILE A 307 -2.84 -21.43 24.57
CA ILE A 307 -2.43 -22.81 24.23
C ILE A 307 -1.00 -22.83 23.69
N ILE A 308 -0.66 -21.94 22.75
CA ILE A 308 0.69 -21.87 22.17
C ILE A 308 1.71 -21.54 23.27
N GLY A 309 1.36 -20.62 24.18
CA GLY A 309 2.17 -20.28 25.35
C GLY A 309 2.42 -21.47 26.27
N GLN A 310 1.37 -22.17 26.69
CA GLN A 310 1.51 -23.36 27.54
C GLN A 310 2.31 -24.48 26.88
N PHE A 311 2.10 -24.71 25.59
CA PHE A 311 2.82 -25.74 24.86
C PHE A 311 4.30 -25.38 24.68
N SER A 312 4.60 -24.09 24.48
CA SER A 312 5.97 -23.57 24.49
C SER A 312 6.63 -23.74 25.86
N ASP A 313 5.95 -23.37 26.96
CA ASP A 313 6.50 -23.54 28.31
C ASP A 313 6.73 -25.01 28.67
N TYR A 314 5.83 -25.91 28.25
CA TYR A 314 5.97 -27.36 28.44
C TYR A 314 7.20 -27.91 27.69
N LEU A 315 7.37 -27.53 26.42
CA LEU A 315 8.51 -27.96 25.60
C LEU A 315 9.84 -27.38 26.09
N ARG A 316 9.81 -26.17 26.68
CA ARG A 316 10.99 -25.50 27.25
C ARG A 316 11.48 -26.12 28.55
N GLY A 317 10.56 -26.60 29.39
CA GLY A 317 10.89 -27.14 30.71
C GLY A 317 11.56 -26.09 31.60
N GLN A 318 12.79 -26.37 32.07
CA GLN A 318 13.57 -25.48 32.94
C GLN A 318 14.57 -24.59 32.18
N ASP A 319 14.69 -24.73 30.85
CA ASP A 319 15.65 -23.96 30.07
C ASP A 319 15.21 -22.50 29.94
N GLN A 320 15.87 -21.58 30.63
CA GLN A 320 15.59 -20.14 30.57
C GLN A 320 16.53 -19.41 29.59
N SER A 321 17.28 -20.15 28.76
CA SER A 321 18.11 -19.53 27.72
C SER A 321 17.24 -18.97 26.59
N GLU A 322 17.70 -17.89 25.95
CA GLU A 322 17.04 -17.32 24.77
C GLU A 322 16.85 -18.37 23.66
N LYS A 323 17.81 -19.30 23.54
CA LYS A 323 17.74 -20.43 22.61
C LYS A 323 16.60 -21.39 22.97
N GLY A 324 16.46 -21.75 24.24
CA GLY A 324 15.36 -22.57 24.73
C GLY A 324 13.99 -21.97 24.44
N HIS A 325 13.82 -20.66 24.67
CA HIS A 325 12.60 -19.93 24.31
C HIS A 325 12.30 -19.92 22.81
N TYR A 326 13.33 -19.72 21.99
CA TYR A 326 13.20 -19.73 20.54
C TYR A 326 12.76 -21.11 20.02
N GLU A 327 13.47 -22.17 20.42
CA GLU A 327 13.17 -23.54 19.97
C GLU A 327 11.80 -23.99 20.47
N SER A 328 11.47 -23.79 21.75
CA SER A 328 10.20 -24.20 22.32
C SER A 328 9.01 -23.50 21.66
N LEU A 329 9.13 -22.21 21.38
CA LEU A 329 8.09 -21.44 20.71
C LEU A 329 7.96 -21.82 19.23
N GLN A 330 9.08 -22.06 18.55
CA GLN A 330 9.07 -22.55 17.17
C GLN A 330 8.32 -23.88 17.07
N TYR A 331 8.61 -24.83 17.97
CA TYR A 331 7.90 -26.10 18.03
C TYR A 331 6.42 -25.91 18.38
N ALA A 332 6.11 -25.01 19.30
CA ALA A 332 4.73 -24.72 19.67
C ALA A 332 3.92 -24.10 18.53
N LEU A 333 4.54 -23.23 17.73
CA LEU A 333 3.92 -22.62 16.57
C LEU A 333 3.61 -23.63 15.46
N PHE A 334 4.25 -24.81 15.39
CA PHE A 334 3.87 -25.86 14.44
C PHE A 334 2.44 -26.39 14.65
N VAL A 335 1.84 -26.18 15.82
CA VAL A 335 0.41 -26.46 16.06
C VAL A 335 -0.47 -25.68 15.08
N THR A 336 -0.06 -24.48 14.66
CA THR A 336 -0.87 -23.61 13.79
C THR A 336 -1.09 -24.19 12.38
N PRO A 337 -0.08 -24.75 11.67
CA PRO A 337 -0.31 -25.56 10.47
C PRO A 337 -1.30 -26.72 10.66
N PHE A 338 -1.23 -27.47 11.77
CA PHE A 338 -2.15 -28.59 12.01
C PHE A 338 -3.59 -28.10 12.19
N ALA A 339 -3.79 -27.00 12.91
CA ALA A 339 -5.10 -26.35 13.02
C ALA A 339 -5.61 -25.88 11.65
N ALA A 340 -4.73 -25.37 10.78
CA ALA A 340 -5.09 -24.98 9.41
C ALA A 340 -5.49 -26.19 8.55
N ILE A 341 -4.79 -27.32 8.67
CA ILE A 341 -5.15 -28.59 7.99
C ILE A 341 -6.51 -29.08 8.49
N LEU A 342 -6.76 -29.03 9.79
CA LEU A 342 -8.05 -29.40 10.37
C LEU A 342 -9.17 -28.46 9.88
N GLY A 343 -8.89 -27.16 9.80
CA GLY A 343 -9.80 -26.19 9.19
C GLY A 343 -10.10 -26.51 7.73
N ALA A 344 -9.10 -26.89 6.94
CA ALA A 344 -9.28 -27.33 5.55
C ALA A 344 -10.15 -28.60 5.48
N PHE A 345 -9.94 -29.57 6.36
CA PHE A 345 -10.78 -30.76 6.48
C PHE A 345 -12.24 -30.40 6.79
N PHE A 346 -12.50 -29.48 7.73
CA PHE A 346 -13.85 -29.02 8.02
C PHE A 346 -14.49 -28.27 6.85
N PHE A 347 -13.70 -27.52 6.05
CA PHE A 347 -14.19 -26.95 4.80
C PHE A 347 -14.56 -28.02 3.77
N CYS A 348 -13.81 -29.13 3.67
CA CYS A 348 -14.19 -30.27 2.84
C CYS A 348 -15.51 -30.92 3.33
N CYS A 349 -15.68 -31.11 4.64
CA CYS A 349 -16.95 -31.59 5.20
C CYS A 349 -18.11 -30.63 4.92
N CYS A 350 -17.89 -29.33 5.05
CA CYS A 350 -18.86 -28.30 4.68
C CYS A 350 -19.25 -28.40 3.21
N ALA A 351 -18.28 -28.60 2.30
CA ALA A 351 -18.54 -28.77 0.88
C ALA A 351 -19.41 -29.99 0.57
N TRP A 352 -19.36 -31.07 1.36
CA TRP A 352 -20.28 -32.21 1.21
C TRP A 352 -21.70 -31.91 1.69
N CYS A 353 -21.86 -31.14 2.76
CA CYS A 353 -23.19 -30.85 3.32
C CYS A 353 -23.91 -29.69 2.62
N ILE A 354 -23.17 -28.76 2.01
CA ILE A 354 -23.67 -27.47 1.53
C ILE A 354 -24.82 -27.60 0.51
N GLU A 355 -24.79 -28.62 -0.35
CA GLU A 355 -25.86 -28.86 -1.34
C GLU A 355 -27.17 -29.25 -0.67
N SER A 356 -27.10 -30.14 0.33
CA SER A 356 -28.26 -30.60 1.08
C SER A 356 -28.86 -29.49 1.95
N ASP A 357 -28.02 -28.64 2.54
CA ASP A 357 -28.46 -27.53 3.38
C ASP A 357 -29.06 -26.38 2.55
N ARG A 358 -28.51 -26.10 1.37
CA ARG A 358 -29.11 -25.17 0.40
C ARG A 358 -30.52 -25.63 -0.02
N ALA A 359 -30.70 -26.93 -0.28
CA ALA A 359 -32.01 -27.48 -0.65
C ALA A 359 -33.03 -27.33 0.49
N LYS A 360 -32.64 -27.61 1.74
CA LYS A 360 -33.49 -27.40 2.92
C LYS A 360 -33.84 -25.93 3.13
N MET A 361 -32.86 -25.04 2.99
CA MET A 361 -33.07 -23.59 3.10
C MET A 361 -34.07 -23.10 2.05
N ALA A 362 -33.92 -23.55 0.80
CA ALA A 362 -34.85 -23.22 -0.28
C ALA A 362 -36.29 -23.69 0.04
N ALA A 363 -36.46 -24.93 0.53
CA ALA A 363 -37.75 -25.46 0.93
C ALA A 363 -38.40 -24.63 2.08
N GLU A 364 -37.64 -24.35 3.14
CA GLU A 364 -38.12 -23.55 4.29
C GLU A 364 -38.48 -22.11 3.86
N SER A 365 -37.75 -21.52 2.91
CA SER A 365 -38.05 -20.17 2.39
C SER A 365 -39.27 -20.09 1.49
N LEU A 366 -39.65 -21.19 0.83
CA LEU A 366 -40.85 -21.29 0.00
C LEU A 366 -42.10 -21.64 0.83
N GLY A 367 -41.96 -21.83 2.14
CA GLY A 367 -43.06 -22.21 3.03
C GLY A 367 -43.47 -23.69 2.92
N ALA A 368 -42.62 -24.55 2.35
CA ALA A 368 -42.82 -25.98 2.41
C ALA A 368 -42.36 -26.48 3.78
N GLU A 369 -43.29 -27.00 4.60
CA GLU A 369 -42.92 -27.79 5.77
C GLU A 369 -42.14 -29.02 5.27
N VAL A 370 -40.89 -29.17 5.74
CA VAL A 370 -39.97 -30.30 5.45
C VAL A 370 -40.35 -31.52 6.27
#